data_AF-S3YA76-F1
#
_entry.id   AF-S3YA76-F1
#
_cell.length_a   1.000
_cell.length_b   1.000
_cell.length_c   1.000
_cell.angle_alpha   90.00
_cell.angle_beta   90.00
_cell.angle_gamma   90.00
#
_symmetry.space_group_name_H-M   'P 1'
#
loop_
_entity.id
_entity.type
_entity.pdbx_description
1 polymer ?
#
loop_
_entity_poly.entity_id
_entity_poly.type
_entity_poly.pdbx_seq_one_letter_code
_entity_poly.pdbx_strand_id
1 'polypeptide(L)'
;MSGQNQKTDKRIAWPIIIMNFTGVYDYEAFARNNKFIWLDCRHLYGTEGYCDRDGTLALKRMIADYPAEGVHFIDSGNYHYLTKFWTDKLETPFSLIVFDHHPDMQPPLFDNILSCGSWVKDILDHNNNCKKVIIVGASDKLIQAVPKGYERQVRFYSETTLMHEEGWQDFSSGHINGPVYISIDKDVLNPASAATNWDQGSLSLWELEKLLAVILQKEQVVGIDICGECSTTLNLFEEKRETIMDSRANKELLRLIRSSSGLQ
;
A
#
# COMPACT_ATOMS: atom_id res chain seq x y z
N MET A 1 43.17 -21.96 16.02
CA MET A 1 42.04 -21.34 16.76
C MET A 1 41.36 -20.35 15.83
N SER A 2 40.40 -20.81 15.04
CA SER A 2 39.61 -19.99 14.13
C SER A 2 38.28 -19.66 14.81
N GLY A 3 38.19 -18.46 15.39
CA GLY A 3 36.93 -17.95 15.93
C GLY A 3 35.98 -17.61 14.78
N GLN A 4 35.04 -18.50 14.48
CA GLN A 4 33.87 -18.16 13.68
C GLN A 4 33.00 -17.22 14.51
N ASN A 5 32.98 -15.94 14.14
CA ASN A 5 31.94 -15.01 14.58
C ASN A 5 30.60 -15.51 14.05
N GLN A 6 29.82 -16.16 14.91
CA GLN A 6 28.40 -16.33 14.71
C GLN A 6 27.77 -14.93 14.72
N LYS A 7 27.56 -14.35 13.52
CA LYS A 7 26.59 -13.27 13.36
C LYS A 7 25.23 -13.86 13.74
N THR A 8 24.77 -13.55 14.94
CA THR A 8 23.42 -13.83 15.38
C THR A 8 22.47 -13.05 14.47
N ASP A 9 21.82 -13.76 13.54
CA ASP A 9 20.73 -13.27 12.70
C ASP A 9 19.50 -13.01 13.59
N LYS A 10 19.53 -11.88 14.33
CA LYS A 10 18.34 -11.34 14.96
C LYS A 10 17.52 -10.69 13.86
N ARG A 11 16.65 -11.46 13.20
CA ARG A 11 15.61 -10.90 12.35
C ARG A 11 14.75 -10.01 13.24
N ILE A 12 14.92 -8.69 13.11
CA ILE A 12 14.07 -7.72 13.78
C ILE A 12 12.69 -7.90 13.17
N ALA A 13 11.70 -8.21 14.02
CA ALA A 13 10.33 -8.28 13.56
C ALA A 13 9.90 -6.88 13.07
N TRP A 14 9.31 -6.80 11.88
CA TRP A 14 8.85 -5.53 11.33
C TRP A 14 7.86 -4.84 12.28
N PRO A 15 8.03 -3.54 12.53
CA PRO A 15 7.02 -2.77 13.21
C PRO A 15 5.71 -2.80 12.42
N ILE A 16 4.60 -2.81 13.15
CA ILE A 16 3.27 -2.63 12.58
C ILE A 16 2.81 -1.25 13.06
N ILE A 17 2.59 -0.34 12.11
CA ILE A 17 2.27 1.06 12.38
C ILE A 17 0.85 1.32 11.87
N ILE A 18 0.01 1.87 12.72
CA ILE A 18 -1.32 2.38 12.37
C ILE A 18 -1.22 3.91 12.28
N MET A 19 -1.43 4.46 11.10
CA MET A 19 -1.58 5.90 10.91
C MET A 19 -3.08 6.21 10.90
N ASN A 20 -3.60 6.74 12.02
CA ASN A 20 -5.03 6.94 12.22
C ASN A 20 -5.43 8.38 11.88
N PHE A 21 -6.02 8.59 10.71
CA PHE A 21 -6.43 9.90 10.21
C PHE A 21 -7.90 10.19 10.48
N THR A 22 -8.75 9.18 10.38
CA THR A 22 -10.21 9.34 10.43
C THR A 22 -10.81 8.83 11.74
N GLY A 23 -10.09 7.98 12.47
CA GLY A 23 -10.61 7.27 13.63
C GLY A 23 -11.16 5.88 13.31
N VAL A 24 -11.19 5.46 12.03
CA VAL A 24 -11.79 4.17 11.61
C VAL A 24 -11.23 2.96 12.35
N TYR A 25 -9.91 2.97 12.61
CA TYR A 25 -9.23 1.88 13.31
C TYR A 25 -9.67 1.70 14.77
N ASP A 26 -10.31 2.69 15.40
CA ASP A 26 -10.86 2.56 16.76
C ASP A 26 -11.98 1.49 16.81
N TYR A 27 -12.65 1.28 15.66
CA TYR A 27 -13.77 0.35 15.51
C TYR A 27 -13.37 -1.01 14.96
N GLU A 28 -12.20 -1.12 14.34
CA GLU A 28 -11.71 -2.35 13.75
C GLU A 28 -11.00 -3.26 14.76
N ALA A 29 -11.50 -4.48 14.92
CA ALA A 29 -10.99 -5.41 15.93
C ALA A 29 -9.54 -5.85 15.68
N PHE A 30 -9.06 -5.86 14.43
CA PHE A 30 -7.67 -6.26 14.11
C PHE A 30 -6.64 -5.30 14.72
N ALA A 31 -6.98 -4.01 14.83
CA ALA A 31 -6.08 -2.95 15.29
C ALA A 31 -5.89 -2.97 16.82
N ARG A 32 -6.73 -3.72 17.55
CA ARG A 32 -6.68 -3.89 19.02
C ARG A 32 -5.52 -4.81 19.45
N ASN A 33 -4.30 -4.37 19.20
CA ASN A 33 -3.06 -5.07 19.55
C ASN A 33 -2.05 -4.09 20.16
N ASN A 34 -1.65 -4.35 21.41
CA ASN A 34 -0.74 -3.48 22.16
C ASN A 34 0.71 -3.47 21.63
N LYS A 35 1.03 -4.33 20.66
CA LYS A 35 2.33 -4.33 19.96
C LYS A 35 2.35 -3.41 18.74
N PHE A 36 1.19 -2.92 18.28
CA PHE A 36 1.13 -2.00 17.16
C PHE A 36 1.48 -0.59 17.65
N ILE A 37 2.18 0.15 16.80
CA ILE A 37 2.52 1.54 17.03
C ILE A 37 1.39 2.37 16.44
N TRP A 38 0.73 3.18 17.26
CA TRP A 38 -0.36 4.05 16.83
C TRP A 38 0.15 5.48 16.68
N LEU A 39 0.03 6.03 15.48
CA LEU A 39 0.27 7.43 15.18
C LEU A 39 -1.10 8.09 14.98
N ASP A 40 -1.50 8.94 15.93
CA ASP A 40 -2.75 9.69 15.82
C ASP A 40 -2.54 10.90 14.89
N CYS A 41 -3.09 10.83 13.69
CA CYS A 41 -2.97 11.83 12.64
C CYS A 41 -4.23 12.72 12.53
N ARG A 42 -5.27 12.50 13.35
CA ARG A 42 -6.55 13.24 13.29
C ARG A 42 -6.43 14.75 13.51
N HIS A 43 -5.32 15.18 14.11
CA HIS A 43 -5.03 16.59 14.38
C HIS A 43 -4.28 17.29 13.24
N LEU A 44 -3.91 16.54 12.19
CA LEU A 44 -3.21 17.07 11.02
C LEU A 44 -4.22 17.62 10.01
N TYR A 45 -3.87 18.75 9.41
CA TYR A 45 -4.67 19.43 8.39
C TYR A 45 -3.91 19.46 7.08
N GLY A 46 -4.63 19.64 5.96
CA GLY A 46 -4.02 19.69 4.64
C GLY A 46 -3.45 18.35 4.19
N THR A 47 -4.07 17.24 4.61
CA THR A 47 -3.62 15.87 4.33
C THR A 47 -4.67 15.00 3.63
N GLU A 48 -5.94 15.41 3.56
CA GLU A 48 -7.00 14.56 3.00
C GLU A 48 -7.09 14.70 1.48
N GLY A 49 -6.72 13.64 0.74
CA GLY A 49 -6.78 13.57 -0.73
C GLY A 49 -5.70 14.39 -1.43
N TYR A 50 -5.36 15.55 -0.87
CA TYR A 50 -4.25 16.41 -1.26
C TYR A 50 -3.40 16.71 -0.02
N CYS A 51 -2.09 16.61 -0.17
CA CYS A 51 -1.11 16.93 0.86
C CYS A 51 -0.46 18.27 0.57
N ASP A 52 -0.86 19.31 1.28
CA ASP A 52 -0.23 20.62 1.15
C ASP A 52 1.18 20.63 1.79
N ARG A 53 1.86 21.77 1.73
CA ARG A 53 3.21 21.92 2.25
C ARG A 53 3.28 21.69 3.76
N ASP A 54 2.33 22.22 4.52
CA ASP A 54 2.35 22.13 5.97
C ASP A 54 1.99 20.71 6.43
N GLY A 55 1.00 20.09 5.77
CA GLY A 55 0.66 18.67 5.92
C GLY A 55 1.85 17.76 5.62
N THR A 56 2.56 18.02 4.51
CA THR A 56 3.78 17.28 4.14
C THR A 56 4.85 17.38 5.24
N LEU A 57 5.12 18.59 5.75
CA LEU A 57 6.11 18.80 6.81
C LEU A 57 5.70 18.11 8.11
N ALA A 58 4.42 18.16 8.47
CA ALA A 58 3.91 17.53 9.68
C ALA A 58 3.97 16.00 9.59
N LEU A 59 3.55 15.42 8.47
CA LEU A 59 3.61 13.97 8.24
C LEU A 59 5.03 13.45 8.22
N LYS A 60 5.95 14.13 7.52
CA LYS A 60 7.39 13.74 7.52
C LYS A 60 8.00 13.78 8.92
N ARG A 61 7.61 14.73 9.77
CA ARG A 61 8.02 14.75 11.18
C ARG A 61 7.41 13.61 11.97
N MET A 62 6.12 13.32 11.74
CA MET A 62 5.39 12.25 12.44
C MET A 62 6.03 10.87 12.21
N ILE A 63 6.47 10.59 10.97
CA ILE A 63 7.05 9.30 10.60
C ILE A 63 8.59 9.24 10.70
N ALA A 64 9.24 10.32 11.17
CA ALA A 64 10.70 10.47 11.07
C ALA A 64 11.47 9.32 11.75
N ASP A 65 11.04 8.95 12.95
CA ASP A 65 11.72 7.96 13.81
C ASP A 65 11.35 6.50 13.49
N TYR A 66 10.48 6.28 12.50
CA TYR A 66 10.04 4.95 12.08
C TYR A 66 10.70 4.55 10.76
N PRO A 67 11.07 3.28 10.56
CA PRO A 67 11.67 2.81 9.31
C PRO A 67 10.63 2.66 8.19
N ALA A 68 11.09 2.58 6.94
CA ALA A 68 10.24 2.15 5.82
C ALA A 68 10.04 0.62 5.82
N GLU A 69 10.97 -0.11 6.45
CA GLU A 69 10.87 -1.53 6.72
C GLU A 69 9.85 -1.80 7.81
N GLY A 70 8.59 -1.99 7.40
CA GLY A 70 7.46 -2.19 8.28
C GLY A 70 6.21 -2.66 7.55
N VAL A 71 5.14 -2.85 8.31
CA VAL A 71 3.76 -2.91 7.79
C VAL A 71 3.03 -1.66 8.26
N HIS A 72 2.64 -0.80 7.34
CA HIS A 72 1.99 0.48 7.64
C HIS A 72 0.53 0.46 7.19
N PHE A 73 -0.39 0.64 8.12
CA PHE A 73 -1.80 0.86 7.82
C PHE A 73 -2.03 2.37 7.73
N ILE A 74 -2.56 2.83 6.60
CA ILE A 74 -2.57 4.24 6.16
C ILE A 74 -3.96 4.89 6.23
N ASP A 75 -4.97 4.20 6.76
CA ASP A 75 -6.37 4.66 6.80
C ASP A 75 -6.98 4.65 5.38
N SER A 76 -7.92 5.55 5.08
CA SER A 76 -8.60 5.60 3.79
C SER A 76 -7.68 5.88 2.59
N GLY A 77 -8.15 5.58 1.38
CA GLY A 77 -7.39 5.81 0.13
C GLY A 77 -7.06 7.28 -0.13
N ASN A 78 -7.70 8.21 0.59
CA ASN A 78 -7.34 9.64 0.55
C ASN A 78 -5.89 9.92 1.00
N TYR A 79 -5.28 8.99 1.75
CA TYR A 79 -3.95 9.12 2.30
C TYR A 79 -2.91 8.24 1.59
N HIS A 80 -3.28 7.54 0.51
CA HIS A 80 -2.41 6.56 -0.17
C HIS A 80 -1.07 7.14 -0.63
N TYR A 81 -1.02 8.45 -0.89
CA TYR A 81 0.23 9.16 -1.17
C TYR A 81 1.30 9.03 -0.07
N LEU A 82 0.96 8.60 1.15
CA LEU A 82 1.91 8.32 2.22
C LEU A 82 2.93 7.24 1.84
N THR A 83 2.60 6.34 0.91
CA THR A 83 3.53 5.39 0.29
C THR A 83 4.77 6.12 -0.21
N LYS A 84 4.61 7.31 -0.80
CA LYS A 84 5.74 8.15 -1.20
C LYS A 84 6.64 8.51 -0.02
N PHE A 85 6.07 8.93 1.11
CA PHE A 85 6.86 9.38 2.24
C PHE A 85 7.60 8.22 2.92
N TRP A 86 7.00 7.03 2.96
CA TRP A 86 7.68 5.82 3.41
C TRP A 86 8.82 5.43 2.47
N THR A 87 8.56 5.38 1.17
CA THR A 87 9.56 4.96 0.16
C THR A 87 10.66 5.99 -0.08
N ASP A 88 10.41 7.28 0.17
CA ASP A 88 11.44 8.35 0.16
C ASP A 88 12.56 8.09 1.18
N LYS A 89 12.32 7.25 2.20
CA LYS A 89 13.31 6.88 3.22
C LYS A 89 14.22 5.72 2.78
N LEU A 90 13.91 5.05 1.67
CA LEU A 90 14.74 3.97 1.13
C LEU A 90 15.96 4.56 0.41
N GLU A 91 17.15 4.27 0.94
CA GLU A 91 18.41 4.78 0.39
C GLU A 91 18.97 3.95 -0.77
N THR A 92 18.42 2.76 -1.01
CA THR A 92 18.84 1.85 -2.08
C THR A 92 17.79 1.73 -3.19
N PRO A 93 18.20 1.45 -4.44
CA PRO A 93 17.27 1.19 -5.54
C PRO A 93 16.24 0.09 -5.19
N PHE A 94 14.98 0.34 -5.53
CA PHE A 94 13.87 -0.59 -5.30
C PHE A 94 12.87 -0.56 -6.47
N SER A 95 12.01 -1.57 -6.53
CA SER A 95 10.80 -1.54 -7.35
C SER A 95 9.57 -1.43 -6.47
N LEU A 96 8.54 -0.74 -6.96
CA LEU A 96 7.26 -0.59 -6.28
C LEU A 96 6.23 -1.51 -6.94
N ILE A 97 5.50 -2.29 -6.14
CA ILE A 97 4.28 -2.97 -6.58
C ILE A 97 3.10 -2.27 -5.93
N VAL A 98 2.13 -1.85 -6.73
CA VAL A 98 0.91 -1.19 -6.29
C VAL A 98 -0.28 -2.09 -6.63
N PHE A 99 -1.02 -2.52 -5.63
CA PHE A 99 -2.32 -3.18 -5.80
C PHE A 99 -3.40 -2.13 -5.59
N ASP A 100 -4.10 -1.78 -6.66
CA ASP A 100 -4.99 -0.61 -6.66
C ASP A 100 -5.93 -0.67 -7.88
N HIS A 101 -7.18 -0.25 -7.71
CA HIS A 101 -8.10 -0.05 -8.83
C HIS A 101 -7.70 1.18 -9.68
N HIS A 102 -7.14 2.19 -9.02
CA HIS A 102 -6.65 3.43 -9.58
C HIS A 102 -5.14 3.33 -9.89
N PRO A 103 -4.67 3.84 -11.04
CA PRO A 103 -3.24 3.88 -11.32
C PRO A 103 -2.46 4.89 -10.45
N ASP A 104 -3.14 5.86 -9.85
CA ASP A 104 -2.55 6.98 -9.10
C ASP A 104 -1.44 7.75 -9.83
N MET A 105 -1.62 7.86 -11.14
CA MET A 105 -0.75 8.59 -12.07
C MET A 105 -1.45 9.74 -12.78
N GLN A 106 -2.65 10.13 -12.35
CA GLN A 106 -3.38 11.22 -12.97
C GLN A 106 -2.71 12.57 -12.64
N PRO A 107 -2.73 13.54 -13.56
CA PRO A 107 -2.29 14.90 -13.24
C PRO A 107 -3.12 15.45 -12.07
N PRO A 108 -2.48 16.04 -11.03
CA PRO A 108 -3.23 16.65 -9.94
C PRO A 108 -4.02 17.87 -10.44
N LEU A 109 -5.15 18.19 -9.80
CA LEU A 109 -5.92 19.39 -10.12
C LEU A 109 -5.14 20.69 -9.82
N PHE A 110 -4.22 20.63 -8.85
CA PHE A 110 -3.35 21.73 -8.47
C PHE A 110 -1.90 21.35 -8.76
N ASP A 111 -1.27 22.07 -9.68
CA ASP A 111 0.14 21.83 -10.03
C ASP A 111 1.02 21.91 -8.77
N ASN A 112 1.91 20.91 -8.62
CA ASN A 112 2.87 20.78 -7.52
C ASN A 112 2.30 20.47 -6.13
N ILE A 113 1.04 20.04 -6.02
CA ILE A 113 0.50 19.48 -4.77
C ILE A 113 0.36 17.96 -4.93
N LEU A 114 0.98 17.22 -4.01
CA LEU A 114 0.87 15.76 -3.95
C LEU A 114 -0.57 15.36 -3.65
N SER A 115 -1.11 14.38 -4.37
CA SER A 115 -2.47 13.88 -4.14
C SER A 115 -2.52 12.35 -4.16
N CYS A 116 -3.60 11.77 -3.62
CA CYS A 116 -3.86 10.34 -3.77
C CYS A 116 -3.90 9.94 -5.25
N GLY A 117 -4.56 10.70 -6.14
CA GLY A 117 -4.59 10.35 -7.56
C GLY A 117 -3.29 10.52 -8.37
N SER A 118 -2.19 11.02 -7.79
CA SER A 118 -0.97 11.40 -8.54
C SER A 118 0.37 10.91 -7.95
N TRP A 119 0.36 10.27 -6.78
CA TRP A 119 1.59 10.00 -6.03
C TRP A 119 2.53 9.00 -6.70
N VAL A 120 2.00 8.05 -7.49
CA VAL A 120 2.84 7.09 -8.24
C VAL A 120 3.66 7.82 -9.28
N LYS A 121 3.02 8.76 -10.00
CA LYS A 121 3.73 9.63 -10.96
C LYS A 121 4.76 10.50 -10.23
N ASP A 122 4.40 11.05 -9.08
CA ASP A 122 5.31 11.90 -8.29
C ASP A 122 6.54 11.13 -7.77
N ILE A 123 6.39 9.86 -7.38
CA ILE A 123 7.53 8.96 -7.07
C ILE A 123 8.43 8.79 -8.29
N LEU A 124 7.86 8.47 -9.45
CA LEU A 124 8.63 8.24 -10.68
C LEU A 124 9.40 9.48 -11.13
N ASP A 125 8.83 10.67 -10.90
CA ASP A 125 9.44 11.94 -11.29
C ASP A 125 10.55 12.39 -10.31
N HIS A 126 10.45 12.04 -9.02
CA HIS A 126 11.27 12.67 -7.97
C HIS A 126 12.08 11.70 -7.10
N ASN A 127 11.73 10.41 -7.04
CA ASN A 127 12.47 9.42 -6.26
C ASN A 127 13.40 8.60 -7.16
N ASN A 128 14.66 9.04 -7.23
CA ASN A 128 15.71 8.40 -8.03
C ASN A 128 15.97 6.93 -7.67
N ASN A 129 15.54 6.44 -6.50
CA ASN A 129 15.70 5.05 -6.09
C ASN A 129 14.56 4.14 -6.60
N CYS A 130 13.38 4.69 -6.93
CA CYS A 130 12.32 3.90 -7.56
C CYS A 130 12.68 3.63 -9.02
N LYS A 131 12.97 2.36 -9.36
CA LYS A 131 13.42 1.98 -10.71
C LYS A 131 12.31 1.49 -11.62
N LYS A 132 11.26 0.95 -11.02
CA LYS A 132 10.13 0.36 -11.72
C LYS A 132 8.91 0.38 -10.83
N VAL A 133 7.75 0.61 -11.44
CA VAL A 133 6.45 0.45 -10.80
C VAL A 133 5.67 -0.65 -11.53
N ILE A 134 5.04 -1.54 -10.78
CA ILE A 134 4.13 -2.55 -11.29
C ILE A 134 2.77 -2.29 -10.66
N ILE A 135 1.77 -1.96 -11.47
CA ILE A 135 0.40 -1.67 -10.99
C ILE A 135 -0.48 -2.87 -11.33
N VAL A 136 -1.18 -3.40 -10.33
CA VAL A 136 -1.90 -4.68 -10.38
C VAL A 136 -3.35 -4.45 -9.96
N GLY A 137 -4.29 -4.83 -10.84
CA GLY A 137 -5.73 -4.72 -10.60
C GLY A 137 -6.35 -3.39 -11.04
N ALA A 138 -5.59 -2.52 -11.70
CA ALA A 138 -6.12 -1.24 -12.14
C ALA A 138 -7.10 -1.37 -13.32
N SER A 139 -8.11 -0.49 -13.34
CA SER A 139 -9.10 -0.42 -14.41
C SER A 139 -8.46 -0.15 -15.77
N ASP A 140 -8.81 -0.93 -16.79
CA ASP A 140 -8.36 -0.72 -18.17
C ASP A 140 -8.67 0.70 -18.67
N LYS A 141 -9.83 1.27 -18.26
CA LYS A 141 -10.22 2.63 -18.62
C LYS A 141 -9.32 3.68 -17.95
N LEU A 142 -8.98 3.50 -16.67
CA LEU A 142 -8.12 4.43 -15.95
C LEU A 142 -6.67 4.35 -16.44
N ILE A 143 -6.19 3.15 -16.79
CA ILE A 143 -4.88 2.94 -17.41
C ILE A 143 -4.77 3.71 -18.72
N GLN A 144 -5.82 3.72 -19.56
CA GLN A 144 -5.82 4.50 -20.81
C GLN A 144 -5.70 6.02 -20.61
N ALA A 145 -6.06 6.52 -19.42
CA ALA A 145 -5.95 7.93 -19.06
C ALA A 145 -4.57 8.30 -18.47
N VAL A 146 -3.69 7.32 -18.22
CA VAL A 146 -2.34 7.59 -17.69
C VAL A 146 -1.52 8.41 -18.70
N PRO A 147 -0.77 9.44 -18.25
CA PRO A 147 0.12 10.20 -19.12
C PRO A 147 1.15 9.31 -19.82
N LYS A 148 1.44 9.63 -21.08
CA LYS A 148 2.48 8.93 -21.87
C LYS A 148 3.88 9.28 -21.37
N GLY A 149 4.87 8.43 -21.69
CA GLY A 149 6.29 8.63 -21.37
C GLY A 149 6.82 7.78 -20.22
N TYR A 150 5.93 7.03 -19.54
CA TYR A 150 6.28 6.14 -18.43
C TYR A 150 6.35 4.66 -18.83
N GLU A 151 6.18 4.32 -20.11
CA GLU A 151 6.03 2.94 -20.60
C GLU A 151 7.26 2.05 -20.33
N ARG A 152 8.44 2.65 -20.12
CA ARG A 152 9.66 1.93 -19.73
C ARG A 152 9.75 1.64 -18.24
N GLN A 153 9.08 2.44 -17.41
CA GLN A 153 9.17 2.42 -15.95
C GLN A 153 7.96 1.73 -15.31
N VAL A 154 6.82 1.73 -15.99
CA VAL A 154 5.55 1.21 -15.45
C VAL A 154 5.10 -0.01 -16.24
N ARG A 155 4.74 -1.08 -15.51
CA ARG A 155 4.05 -2.25 -16.06
C ARG A 155 2.66 -2.36 -15.43
N PHE A 156 1.64 -2.53 -16.26
CA PHE A 156 0.28 -2.75 -15.81
C PHE A 156 -0.12 -4.22 -15.93
N TYR A 157 -0.80 -4.70 -14.90
CA TYR A 157 -1.61 -5.90 -14.90
C TYR A 157 -3.05 -5.46 -14.62
N SER A 158 -3.79 -5.12 -15.68
CA SER A 158 -5.15 -4.61 -15.54
C SER A 158 -6.12 -5.67 -15.01
N GLU A 159 -7.31 -5.24 -14.59
CA GLU A 159 -8.40 -6.16 -14.25
C GLU A 159 -8.64 -7.19 -15.36
N THR A 160 -8.80 -6.74 -16.61
CA THR A 160 -9.01 -7.66 -17.74
C THR A 160 -7.83 -8.62 -17.92
N THR A 161 -6.60 -8.16 -17.70
CA THR A 161 -5.41 -9.01 -17.77
C THR A 161 -5.48 -10.13 -16.73
N LEU A 162 -5.89 -9.81 -15.50
CA LEU A 162 -5.95 -10.77 -14.39
C LEU A 162 -7.18 -11.69 -14.45
N MET A 163 -8.19 -11.37 -15.26
CA MET A 163 -9.30 -12.29 -15.56
C MET A 163 -8.89 -13.50 -16.40
N HIS A 164 -7.72 -13.44 -17.05
CA HIS A 164 -7.22 -14.51 -17.91
C HIS A 164 -6.05 -15.26 -17.26
N GLU A 165 -6.03 -16.58 -17.43
CA GLU A 165 -4.97 -17.44 -16.89
C GLU A 165 -3.58 -17.01 -17.37
N GLU A 166 -3.44 -16.59 -18.62
CA GLU A 166 -2.19 -16.11 -19.21
C GLU A 166 -1.63 -14.88 -18.48
N GLY A 167 -2.47 -13.90 -18.13
CA GLY A 167 -2.05 -12.73 -17.38
C GLY A 167 -1.63 -13.07 -15.96
N TRP A 168 -2.34 -14.01 -15.32
CA TRP A 168 -1.98 -14.57 -14.02
C TRP A 168 -0.64 -15.32 -14.06
N GLN A 169 -0.39 -16.10 -15.12
CA GLN A 169 0.86 -16.81 -15.35
C GLN A 169 2.02 -15.84 -15.64
N ASP A 170 1.80 -14.80 -16.43
CA ASP A 170 2.81 -13.77 -16.71
C ASP A 170 3.17 -12.97 -15.44
N PHE A 171 2.19 -12.59 -14.63
CA PHE A 171 2.44 -11.97 -13.33
C PHE A 171 3.25 -12.91 -12.43
N SER A 172 2.76 -14.14 -12.26
CA SER A 172 3.36 -15.09 -11.31
C SER A 172 4.73 -15.59 -11.75
N SER A 173 5.05 -15.62 -13.05
CA SER A 173 6.37 -15.99 -13.57
C SER A 173 7.35 -14.83 -13.63
N GLY A 174 6.85 -13.59 -13.54
CA GLY A 174 7.67 -12.39 -13.43
C GLY A 174 8.64 -12.46 -12.26
N HIS A 175 9.85 -11.95 -12.47
CA HIS A 175 10.82 -11.73 -11.40
C HIS A 175 11.26 -10.27 -11.42
N ILE A 176 11.36 -9.69 -10.22
CA ILE A 176 11.80 -8.32 -10.03
C ILE A 176 13.25 -8.32 -9.56
N ASN A 177 14.11 -7.68 -10.33
CA ASN A 177 15.51 -7.56 -9.93
C ASN A 177 15.65 -6.54 -8.79
N GLY A 178 15.89 -7.04 -7.58
CA GLY A 178 16.21 -6.24 -6.40
C GLY A 178 15.07 -6.11 -5.40
N PRO A 179 15.23 -5.23 -4.39
CA PRO A 179 14.25 -5.05 -3.33
C PRO A 179 12.91 -4.52 -3.84
N VAL A 180 11.82 -4.94 -3.19
CA VAL A 180 10.44 -4.56 -3.52
C VAL A 180 9.75 -3.91 -2.34
N TYR A 181 9.12 -2.75 -2.58
CA TYR A 181 8.14 -2.19 -1.66
C TYR A 181 6.74 -2.49 -2.22
N ILE A 182 5.80 -2.90 -1.36
CA ILE A 182 4.42 -3.23 -1.76
C ILE A 182 3.47 -2.20 -1.17
N SER A 183 2.59 -1.63 -1.99
CA SER A 183 1.52 -0.75 -1.54
C SER A 183 0.19 -1.34 -1.97
N ILE A 184 -0.77 -1.40 -1.05
CA ILE A 184 -2.08 -2.04 -1.27
C ILE A 184 -3.17 -1.02 -0.93
N ASP A 185 -3.86 -0.49 -1.94
CA ASP A 185 -5.20 0.06 -1.73
C ASP A 185 -6.21 -1.09 -1.81
N LYS A 186 -7.06 -1.20 -0.78
CA LYS A 186 -8.12 -2.21 -0.75
C LYS A 186 -9.21 -1.96 -1.78
N ASP A 187 -9.25 -0.80 -2.45
CA ASP A 187 -10.21 -0.55 -3.52
C ASP A 187 -9.99 -1.46 -4.74
N VAL A 188 -8.82 -2.09 -4.87
CA VAL A 188 -8.56 -3.16 -5.84
C VAL A 188 -9.52 -4.34 -5.65
N LEU A 189 -10.04 -4.50 -4.44
CA LEU A 189 -10.93 -5.57 -4.04
C LEU A 189 -12.39 -5.26 -4.42
N ASN A 190 -13.17 -6.30 -4.68
CA ASN A 190 -14.61 -6.18 -4.89
C ASN A 190 -15.38 -5.83 -3.59
N PRO A 191 -16.61 -5.28 -3.71
CA PRO A 191 -17.43 -4.87 -2.55
C PRO A 191 -17.84 -5.99 -1.59
N ALA A 192 -17.58 -7.25 -1.92
CA ALA A 192 -17.80 -8.39 -1.02
C ALA A 192 -16.59 -8.66 -0.11
N SER A 193 -15.44 -8.05 -0.40
CA SER A 193 -14.15 -8.30 0.24
C SER A 193 -13.66 -7.15 1.11
N ALA A 194 -13.94 -5.91 0.73
CA ALA A 194 -13.64 -4.69 1.48
C ALA A 194 -14.65 -3.60 1.11
N ALA A 195 -14.81 -2.60 1.98
CA ALA A 195 -15.53 -1.37 1.69
C ALA A 195 -14.52 -0.24 1.66
N THR A 196 -14.61 0.61 0.64
CA THR A 196 -13.64 1.70 0.43
C THR A 196 -14.36 3.03 0.21
N ASN A 197 -13.62 4.13 0.26
CA ASN A 197 -14.13 5.47 -0.02
C ASN A 197 -14.04 5.86 -1.52
N TRP A 198 -13.34 5.05 -2.33
CA TRP A 198 -13.24 5.16 -3.78
C TRP A 198 -13.96 4.01 -4.49
N ASP A 199 -14.21 4.13 -5.79
CA ASP A 199 -14.79 3.03 -6.56
C ASP A 199 -13.87 1.82 -6.64
N GLN A 200 -14.48 0.64 -6.65
CA GLN A 200 -13.81 -0.62 -6.39
C GLN A 200 -13.59 -1.44 -7.67
N GLY A 201 -12.48 -2.18 -7.68
CA GLY A 201 -12.16 -3.19 -8.65
C GLY A 201 -12.88 -4.52 -8.41
N SER A 202 -12.35 -5.57 -9.02
CA SER A 202 -13.02 -6.87 -9.11
C SER A 202 -12.38 -7.99 -8.29
N LEU A 203 -11.17 -7.81 -7.77
CA LEU A 203 -10.45 -8.90 -7.09
C LEU A 203 -11.15 -9.33 -5.80
N SER A 204 -11.26 -10.62 -5.57
CA SER A 204 -11.57 -11.12 -4.23
C SER A 204 -10.34 -10.98 -3.32
N LEU A 205 -10.57 -10.89 -2.01
CA LEU A 205 -9.48 -10.91 -1.02
C LEU A 205 -8.56 -12.13 -1.23
N TRP A 206 -9.13 -13.28 -1.56
CA TRP A 206 -8.39 -14.51 -1.82
C TRP A 206 -7.49 -14.42 -3.07
N GLU A 207 -7.95 -13.77 -4.15
CA GLU A 207 -7.12 -13.54 -5.33
C GLU A 207 -5.95 -12.62 -5.02
N LEU A 208 -6.21 -11.53 -4.30
CA LEU A 208 -5.15 -10.63 -3.81
C LEU A 208 -4.13 -11.38 -2.95
N GLU A 209 -4.59 -12.18 -1.98
CA GLU A 209 -3.73 -12.99 -1.13
C GLU A 209 -2.83 -13.95 -1.93
N LYS A 210 -3.36 -14.57 -2.99
CA LYS A 210 -2.55 -15.45 -3.85
C LYS A 210 -1.50 -14.67 -4.62
N LEU A 211 -1.84 -13.50 -5.18
CA LEU A 211 -0.87 -12.65 -5.87
C LEU A 211 0.24 -12.19 -4.92
N LEU A 212 -0.14 -11.75 -3.71
CA LEU A 212 0.79 -11.37 -2.65
C LEU A 212 1.66 -12.53 -2.20
N ALA A 213 1.11 -13.74 -2.03
CA ALA A 213 1.88 -14.91 -1.65
C ALA A 213 3.00 -15.23 -2.64
N VAL A 214 2.75 -15.04 -3.95
CA VAL A 214 3.78 -15.22 -4.99
C VAL A 214 4.90 -14.19 -4.82
N ILE A 215 4.59 -12.91 -4.62
CA ILE A 215 5.59 -11.87 -4.41
C ILE A 215 6.38 -12.14 -3.14
N LEU A 216 5.70 -12.38 -2.01
CA LEU A 216 6.31 -12.59 -0.70
C LEU A 216 7.23 -13.82 -0.67
N GLN A 217 7.01 -14.80 -1.56
CA GLN A 217 7.87 -15.98 -1.68
C GLN A 217 9.11 -15.73 -2.55
N LYS A 218 8.99 -14.89 -3.58
CA LYS A 218 10.01 -14.75 -4.63
C LYS A 218 10.91 -13.53 -4.45
N GLU A 219 10.36 -12.46 -3.90
CA GLU A 219 11.00 -11.16 -3.91
C GLU A 219 11.50 -10.76 -2.52
N GLN A 220 12.56 -9.95 -2.50
CA GLN A 220 13.04 -9.34 -1.26
C GLN A 220 12.15 -8.14 -0.91
N VAL A 221 11.08 -8.38 -0.17
CA VAL A 221 10.19 -7.30 0.27
C VAL A 221 10.85 -6.47 1.38
N VAL A 222 10.88 -5.16 1.23
CA VAL A 222 11.51 -4.20 2.16
C VAL A 222 10.52 -3.31 2.89
N GLY A 223 9.23 -3.44 2.64
CA GLY A 223 8.19 -2.68 3.32
C GLY A 223 6.84 -2.90 2.64
N ILE A 224 5.77 -2.78 3.43
CA ILE A 224 4.41 -2.94 2.94
C ILE A 224 3.54 -1.85 3.56
N ASP A 225 2.68 -1.23 2.77
CA ASP A 225 1.55 -0.48 3.31
C ASP A 225 0.20 -0.92 2.75
N ILE A 226 -0.84 -0.62 3.53
CA ILE A 226 -2.23 -1.00 3.29
C ILE A 226 -3.12 0.21 3.61
N CYS A 227 -3.95 0.64 2.65
CA CYS A 227 -4.96 1.68 2.81
C CYS A 227 -6.32 1.22 2.24
N GLY A 228 -7.22 2.17 2.03
CA GLY A 228 -8.55 1.91 1.45
C GLY A 228 -9.63 1.66 2.50
N GLU A 229 -9.47 2.16 3.73
CA GLU A 229 -10.57 2.16 4.71
C GLU A 229 -11.76 3.00 4.26
N CYS A 230 -12.98 2.55 4.53
CA CYS A 230 -14.19 3.35 4.36
C CYS A 230 -14.45 4.21 5.61
N SER A 231 -14.24 5.53 5.51
CA SER A 231 -14.57 6.44 6.60
C SER A 231 -16.07 6.76 6.62
N THR A 232 -16.79 6.19 7.59
CA THR A 232 -18.16 6.57 8.04
C THR A 232 -19.22 6.73 6.93
N THR A 233 -20.06 5.70 6.77
CA THR A 233 -21.36 5.86 6.11
C THR A 233 -22.38 6.53 7.05
N LEU A 234 -23.35 7.27 6.50
CA LEU A 234 -24.42 7.95 7.28
C LEU A 234 -25.36 6.97 8.04
N ASN A 235 -25.14 5.66 7.89
CA ASN A 235 -25.98 4.59 8.38
C ASN A 235 -25.17 3.66 9.28
N LEU A 236 -25.47 3.69 10.59
CA LEU A 236 -24.80 2.91 11.63
C LEU A 236 -24.74 1.39 11.35
N PHE A 237 -25.72 0.84 10.63
CA PHE A 237 -25.71 -0.59 10.29
C PHE A 237 -24.74 -0.91 9.15
N GLU A 238 -24.64 -0.03 8.16
CA GLU A 238 -23.70 -0.13 7.05
C GLU A 238 -22.28 0.07 7.58
N GLU A 239 -22.06 1.13 8.36
CA GLU A 239 -20.77 1.43 9.00
C GLU A 239 -20.23 0.25 9.82
N LYS A 240 -21.09 -0.38 10.62
CA LYS A 240 -20.70 -1.56 11.41
C LYS A 240 -20.33 -2.75 10.52
N ARG A 241 -21.06 -2.97 9.42
CA ARG A 241 -20.80 -4.07 8.49
C ARG A 241 -19.49 -3.84 7.75
N GLU A 242 -19.26 -2.63 7.26
CA GLU A 242 -18.05 -2.18 6.56
C GLU A 242 -16.84 -2.35 7.48
N THR A 243 -16.89 -1.81 8.70
CA THR A 243 -15.84 -1.99 9.72
C THR A 243 -15.49 -3.46 9.98
N ILE A 244 -16.50 -4.34 10.08
CA ILE A 244 -16.24 -5.79 10.31
C ILE A 244 -15.56 -6.42 9.09
N MET A 245 -15.98 -6.03 7.89
CA MET A 245 -15.44 -6.53 6.64
C MET A 245 -13.98 -6.07 6.45
N ASP A 246 -13.72 -4.79 6.64
CA ASP A 246 -12.38 -4.20 6.52
C ASP A 246 -11.44 -4.72 7.60
N SER A 247 -11.93 -4.84 8.84
CA SER A 247 -11.16 -5.46 9.92
C SER A 247 -10.81 -6.92 9.61
N ARG A 248 -11.65 -7.64 8.86
CA ARG A 248 -11.32 -9.00 8.42
C ARG A 248 -10.27 -8.97 7.31
N ALA A 249 -10.41 -8.11 6.31
CA ALA A 249 -9.43 -7.96 5.23
C ALA A 249 -8.04 -7.62 5.78
N ASN A 250 -7.96 -6.60 6.63
CA ASN A 250 -6.72 -6.17 7.29
C ASN A 250 -6.07 -7.29 8.11
N LYS A 251 -6.88 -8.07 8.84
CA LYS A 251 -6.39 -9.20 9.63
C LYS A 251 -5.81 -10.33 8.78
N GLU A 252 -6.49 -10.70 7.69
CA GLU A 252 -6.03 -11.80 6.83
C GLU A 252 -4.79 -11.37 6.03
N LEU A 253 -4.76 -10.15 5.49
CA LEU A 253 -3.56 -9.58 4.85
C LEU A 253 -2.36 -9.56 5.80
N LEU A 254 -2.54 -9.05 7.02
CA LEU A 254 -1.47 -9.03 8.02
C LEU A 254 -1.01 -10.44 8.39
N ARG A 255 -1.93 -11.40 8.50
CA ARG A 255 -1.60 -12.79 8.79
C ARG A 255 -0.75 -13.40 7.68
N LEU A 256 -1.12 -13.19 6.42
CA LEU A 256 -0.36 -13.64 5.25
C LEU A 256 1.05 -13.07 5.28
N ILE A 257 1.17 -11.74 5.40
CA ILE A 257 2.46 -11.03 5.44
C ILE A 257 3.37 -11.60 6.52
N ARG A 258 2.84 -11.80 7.74
CA ARG A 258 3.62 -12.34 8.85
C ARG A 258 4.07 -13.78 8.63
N SER A 259 3.21 -14.61 8.03
CA SER A 259 3.52 -16.01 7.75
C SER A 259 4.69 -16.18 6.77
N SER A 260 4.80 -15.27 5.79
CA SER A 260 5.81 -15.34 4.73
C SER A 260 7.14 -14.72 5.15
N SER A 261 7.13 -13.66 5.94
CA SER A 261 8.34 -12.94 6.38
C SER A 261 9.09 -13.65 7.54
N GLY A 262 8.64 -14.83 7.99
CA GLY A 262 9.18 -15.49 9.19
C GLY A 262 8.92 -14.71 10.48
N LEU A 263 7.91 -13.82 10.48
CA LEU A 263 7.51 -12.95 11.59
C LEU A 263 6.58 -13.71 12.56
N GLN A 264 7.11 -14.73 13.24
CA GLN A 264 6.43 -15.34 14.40
C GLN A 264 6.55 -14.45 15.64
#